data_AF-A0A1V4ZDU2-F1
#
_entry.id   AF-A0A1V4ZDU2-F1
#
_cell.length_a   1.000
_cell.length_b   1.000
_cell.length_c   1.000
_cell.angle_alpha   90.00
_cell.angle_beta   90.00
_cell.angle_gamma   90.00
#
_symmetry.space_group_name_H-M   'P 1'
#
loop_
_entity.id
_entity.type
_entity.pdbx_description
1 polymer ?
#
loop_
_entity_poly.entity_id
_entity_poly.type
_entity_poly.pdbx_seq_one_letter_code
_entity_poly.pdbx_strand_id
1 'polypeptide(L)'
;MTMAFNSYFSVGPTPKFSMYHIWKAYQVIDKQGPIGRKALADALQIGEGSIRTILDKMSREGSIENTRMGTVITDKGRRRYENSGVQVAQVDLQDLTLGKHNCAVMVKGMGFKVKMGCEQRDEAVRAGAVGATTLIVKSGKMVFPGDEDFPDQAHVAPLRNVFKIEDGDVIIIGSAFSYEAAEKGAVTAALALSNQSRRCWTEGTTLLSQDTEADDLKCLCLAIHELLNRTPVTMRSKNHHGVRCEDGEVVDTNYTGPLLEEALKRGQIIHKTAATGPFRGQPVTVVPIMRKKEAIAAIGTLDISKVAMYELMSKKKG
;
A
#
# COMPACT_ATOMS: atom_id res chain seq x y z
N MET A 1 7.40 -1.76 -5.59
CA MET A 1 7.20 -0.61 -4.66
C MET A 1 5.94 0.10 -5.12
N THR A 2 4.91 0.21 -4.27
CA THR A 2 3.53 0.52 -4.72
C THR A 2 3.11 1.94 -4.38
N MET A 3 2.53 2.62 -5.36
CA MET A 3 1.71 3.85 -5.28
C MET A 3 1.06 4.11 -3.92
N ALA A 4 1.34 5.27 -3.33
CA ALA A 4 0.59 5.76 -2.17
C ALA A 4 0.43 7.28 -2.26
N PHE A 5 -0.61 7.72 -2.98
CA PHE A 5 -1.09 9.11 -2.92
C PHE A 5 -2.22 9.29 -1.90
N ASN A 6 -2.50 8.27 -1.09
CA ASN A 6 -3.58 8.32 -0.11
C ASN A 6 -3.34 9.35 1.00
N SER A 7 -2.07 9.73 1.26
CA SER A 7 -1.72 10.81 2.20
C SER A 7 -2.32 12.17 1.81
N TYR A 8 -2.74 12.33 0.56
CA TYR A 8 -3.32 13.56 0.05
C TYR A 8 -4.81 13.72 0.42
N PHE A 9 -5.45 12.69 0.98
CA PHE A 9 -6.82 12.75 1.48
C PHE A 9 -6.76 12.79 3.01
N SER A 10 -7.09 13.95 3.59
CA SER A 10 -7.12 14.18 5.05
C SER A 10 -8.54 14.06 5.58
N VAL A 11 -8.70 13.84 6.89
CA VAL A 11 -10.00 13.87 7.57
C VAL A 11 -10.56 15.29 7.47
N GLY A 12 -11.62 15.48 6.68
CA GLY A 12 -12.18 16.78 6.31
C GLY A 12 -13.11 16.68 5.11
N PRO A 13 -13.67 17.80 4.63
CA PRO A 13 -14.59 17.81 3.48
C PRO A 13 -13.93 17.19 2.24
N THR A 14 -14.74 16.47 1.46
CA THR A 14 -14.30 15.70 0.30
C THR A 14 -13.53 16.61 -0.67
N PRO A 15 -12.25 16.33 -0.97
CA PRO A 15 -11.48 17.15 -1.89
C PRO A 15 -12.09 17.11 -3.29
N LYS A 16 -12.08 18.25 -3.98
CA LYS A 16 -12.53 18.38 -5.38
C LYS A 16 -11.48 17.90 -6.39
N PHE A 17 -10.64 16.95 -5.99
CA PHE A 17 -9.61 16.33 -6.82
C PHE A 17 -9.47 14.85 -6.43
N SER A 18 -8.83 14.07 -7.28
CA SER A 18 -8.68 12.62 -7.15
C SER A 18 -7.22 12.19 -7.25
N MET A 19 -6.93 10.90 -7.03
CA MET A 19 -5.57 10.36 -7.16
C MET A 19 -4.96 10.60 -8.55
N TYR A 20 -5.79 10.57 -9.59
CA TYR A 20 -5.37 10.93 -10.95
C TYR A 20 -4.75 12.32 -11.01
N HIS A 21 -5.38 13.32 -10.38
CA HIS A 21 -4.89 14.70 -10.42
C HIS A 21 -3.54 14.85 -9.70
N ILE A 22 -3.32 14.11 -8.61
CA ILE A 22 -2.04 14.12 -7.90
C ILE A 22 -0.96 13.48 -8.80
N TRP A 23 -1.24 12.31 -9.36
CA TRP A 23 -0.33 11.65 -10.31
C TRP A 23 -0.01 12.54 -11.51
N LYS A 24 -1.04 13.20 -12.08
CA LYS A 24 -0.91 14.11 -13.22
C LYS A 24 -0.08 15.34 -12.86
N ALA A 25 -0.20 15.87 -11.64
CA ALA A 25 0.66 16.95 -11.16
C ALA A 25 2.14 16.54 -11.19
N TYR A 26 2.49 15.37 -10.64
CA TYR A 26 3.86 14.84 -10.72
C TYR A 26 4.33 14.73 -12.18
N GLN A 27 3.51 14.12 -13.05
CA GLN A 27 3.86 13.95 -14.47
C GLN A 27 4.10 15.29 -15.18
N VAL A 28 3.22 16.26 -14.99
CA VAL A 28 3.29 17.56 -15.69
C VAL A 28 4.47 18.38 -15.18
N ILE A 29 4.68 18.45 -13.86
CA ILE A 29 5.80 19.18 -13.27
C ILE A 29 7.14 18.54 -13.67
N ASP A 30 7.20 17.21 -13.75
CA ASP A 30 8.39 16.49 -14.17
C ASP A 30 8.76 16.76 -15.63
N LYS A 31 7.76 16.77 -16.54
CA LYS A 31 7.98 16.94 -17.99
C LYS A 31 8.09 18.39 -18.44
N GLN A 32 7.38 19.31 -17.78
CA GLN A 32 7.18 20.69 -18.24
C GLN A 32 7.64 21.74 -17.21
N GLY A 33 8.17 21.32 -16.06
CA GLY A 33 8.69 22.23 -15.06
C GLY A 33 9.85 23.09 -15.61
N PRO A 34 10.00 24.36 -15.17
CA PRO A 34 9.17 25.06 -14.19
C PRO A 34 7.78 25.44 -14.72
N ILE A 35 6.71 25.17 -13.95
CA ILE A 35 5.32 25.45 -14.35
C ILE A 35 4.57 26.31 -13.33
N GLY A 36 3.81 27.31 -13.80
CA GLY A 36 2.98 28.17 -12.96
C GLY A 36 1.67 27.50 -12.51
N ARG A 37 1.12 27.94 -11.37
CA ARG A 37 -0.13 27.37 -10.79
C ARG A 37 -1.33 27.40 -11.74
N LYS A 38 -1.50 28.49 -12.50
CA LYS A 38 -2.60 28.63 -13.47
C LYS A 38 -2.46 27.64 -14.62
N ALA A 39 -1.28 27.58 -15.24
CA ALA A 39 -0.99 26.61 -16.30
C ALA A 39 -1.15 25.16 -15.81
N LEU A 40 -0.76 24.87 -14.57
CA LEU A 40 -0.98 23.56 -13.96
C LEU A 40 -2.47 23.27 -13.70
N ALA A 41 -3.25 24.27 -13.27
CA ALA A 41 -4.71 24.14 -13.11
C ALA A 41 -5.40 23.79 -14.44
N ASP A 42 -5.02 24.50 -15.50
CA ASP A 42 -5.53 24.26 -16.85
C ASP A 42 -5.12 22.87 -17.36
N ALA A 43 -3.86 22.47 -17.16
CA ALA A 43 -3.39 21.14 -17.55
C ALA A 43 -4.08 19.99 -16.81
N LEU A 44 -4.48 20.19 -15.55
CA LEU A 44 -5.17 19.19 -14.73
C LEU A 44 -6.69 19.28 -14.80
N GLN A 45 -7.25 20.34 -15.41
CA GLN A 45 -8.68 20.62 -15.49
C GLN A 45 -9.36 20.63 -14.10
N ILE A 46 -8.73 21.27 -13.12
CA ILE A 46 -9.27 21.45 -11.75
C ILE A 46 -9.11 22.89 -11.27
N GLY A 47 -9.97 23.30 -10.32
CA GLY A 47 -9.95 24.66 -9.79
C GLY A 47 -8.66 25.01 -9.03
N GLU A 48 -8.31 26.29 -9.02
CA GLU A 48 -7.07 26.81 -8.42
C GLU A 48 -6.91 26.45 -6.92
N GLY A 49 -8.02 26.39 -6.17
CA GLY A 49 -8.01 25.96 -4.78
C GLY A 49 -7.54 24.51 -4.59
N SER A 50 -7.93 23.61 -5.50
CA SER A 50 -7.46 22.22 -5.51
C SER A 50 -5.98 22.14 -5.84
N ILE A 51 -5.50 22.92 -6.82
CA ILE A 51 -4.08 23.00 -7.17
C ILE A 51 -3.25 23.50 -5.99
N ARG A 52 -3.68 24.57 -5.34
CA ARG A 52 -3.01 25.08 -4.13
C ARG A 52 -2.88 23.97 -3.08
N THR A 53 -3.97 23.25 -2.83
CA THR A 53 -3.97 22.15 -1.85
C THR A 53 -3.00 21.03 -2.25
N ILE A 54 -2.97 20.63 -3.52
CA ILE A 54 -2.05 19.61 -4.03
C ILE A 54 -0.60 20.07 -3.87
N LEU A 55 -0.27 21.27 -4.35
CA LEU A 55 1.08 21.82 -4.30
C LEU A 55 1.57 22.04 -2.86
N ASP A 56 0.72 22.54 -1.96
CA ASP A 56 1.08 22.70 -0.55
C ASP A 56 1.46 21.36 0.09
N LYS A 57 0.72 20.27 -0.25
CA LYS A 57 1.05 18.91 0.23
C LYS A 57 2.33 18.37 -0.40
N MET A 58 2.50 18.48 -1.72
CA MET A 58 3.71 18.05 -2.41
C MET A 58 4.96 18.78 -1.89
N SER A 59 4.84 20.08 -1.59
CA SER A 59 5.91 20.91 -1.04
C SER A 59 6.29 20.47 0.38
N ARG A 60 5.31 20.24 1.27
CA ARG A 60 5.54 19.70 2.63
C ARG A 60 6.20 18.33 2.62
N GLU A 61 5.87 17.49 1.63
CA GLU A 61 6.51 16.18 1.45
C GLU A 61 7.94 16.29 0.87
N GLY A 62 8.37 17.48 0.44
CA GLY A 62 9.67 17.74 -0.20
C GLY A 62 9.75 17.20 -1.64
N SER A 63 8.60 16.99 -2.29
CA SER A 63 8.53 16.46 -3.65
C SER A 63 8.67 17.52 -4.74
N ILE A 64 8.42 18.79 -4.40
CA ILE A 64 8.51 19.93 -5.31
C ILE A 64 9.15 21.13 -4.61
N GLU A 65 9.67 22.04 -5.41
CA GLU A 65 10.17 23.34 -4.98
C GLU A 65 9.52 24.45 -5.81
N ASN A 66 9.30 25.61 -5.17
CA ASN A 66 8.76 26.79 -5.84
C ASN A 66 9.90 27.73 -6.20
N THR A 67 10.02 28.05 -7.48
CA THR A 67 10.96 29.03 -8.01
C THR A 67 10.21 30.29 -8.49
N ARG A 68 10.95 31.35 -8.85
CA ARG A 68 10.36 32.54 -9.47
C ARG A 68 9.65 32.24 -10.80
N MET A 69 10.08 31.20 -11.50
CA MET A 69 9.52 30.78 -12.80
C MET A 69 8.37 29.79 -12.67
N GLY A 70 8.13 29.24 -11.48
CA GLY A 70 7.10 28.24 -11.23
C GLY A 70 7.60 27.08 -10.38
N THR A 71 6.77 26.04 -10.29
CA THR A 71 7.05 24.83 -9.54
C THR A 71 7.93 23.88 -10.34
N VAL A 72 8.95 23.32 -9.70
CA VAL A 72 9.85 22.29 -10.22
C VAL A 72 9.78 21.04 -9.35
N ILE A 73 10.04 19.87 -9.93
CA ILE A 73 10.11 18.61 -9.19
C ILE A 73 11.50 18.47 -8.54
N THR A 74 11.55 17.95 -7.31
CA THR A 74 12.82 17.60 -6.66
C THR A 74 13.26 16.19 -7.05
N ASP A 75 14.51 15.81 -6.78
CA ASP A 75 14.96 14.41 -6.97
C ASP A 75 14.13 13.41 -6.15
N LYS A 76 13.71 13.82 -4.95
CA LYS A 76 12.81 13.04 -4.09
C LYS A 76 11.44 12.86 -4.76
N GLY A 77 10.90 13.93 -5.35
CA GLY A 77 9.64 13.90 -6.09
C GLY A 77 9.73 13.03 -7.34
N ARG A 78 10.82 13.16 -8.12
CA ARG A 78 11.09 12.36 -9.32
C ARG A 78 11.15 10.88 -8.99
N ARG A 79 11.95 10.50 -8.00
CA ARG A 79 12.03 9.12 -7.51
C ARG A 79 10.66 8.61 -7.04
N ARG A 80 9.85 9.44 -6.37
CA ARG A 80 8.49 9.06 -5.97
C ARG A 80 7.57 8.82 -7.18
N TYR A 81 7.67 9.66 -8.21
CA TYR A 81 6.93 9.50 -9.46
C TYR A 81 7.37 8.29 -10.28
N GLU A 82 8.66 7.97 -10.31
CA GLU A 82 9.18 6.78 -10.99
C GLU A 82 8.82 5.48 -10.23
N ASN A 83 8.99 5.48 -8.91
CA ASN A 83 8.63 4.37 -8.02
C ASN A 83 7.11 4.14 -7.88
N SER A 84 6.34 5.03 -8.49
CA SER A 84 4.90 4.89 -8.65
C SER A 84 4.57 3.59 -9.43
N GLY A 85 5.46 3.18 -10.35
CA GLY A 85 5.29 1.93 -11.11
C GLY A 85 4.16 1.99 -12.15
N VAL A 86 3.67 3.19 -12.47
CA VAL A 86 2.70 3.45 -13.53
C VAL A 86 3.43 4.09 -14.71
N GLN A 87 3.47 3.38 -15.82
CA GLN A 87 3.96 3.89 -17.10
C GLN A 87 2.77 4.13 -18.02
N VAL A 88 2.77 5.26 -18.72
CA VAL A 88 1.62 5.71 -19.52
C VAL A 88 2.09 6.04 -20.93
N ALA A 89 1.36 5.54 -21.92
CA ALA A 89 1.63 5.79 -23.32
C ALA A 89 0.32 5.97 -24.09
N GLN A 90 0.30 6.91 -25.02
CA GLN A 90 -0.72 6.96 -26.05
C GLN A 90 -0.47 5.81 -27.03
N VAL A 91 -1.52 5.09 -27.38
CA VAL A 91 -1.44 3.95 -28.31
C VAL A 91 -2.56 4.03 -29.32
N ASP A 92 -2.33 3.46 -30.49
CA ASP A 92 -3.38 3.20 -31.46
C ASP A 92 -3.52 1.67 -31.59
N LEU A 93 -4.69 1.16 -31.19
CA LEU A 93 -4.99 -0.26 -31.18
C LEU A 93 -6.18 -0.60 -32.07
N GLN A 94 -6.55 0.32 -32.98
CA GLN A 94 -7.59 0.18 -34.01
C GLN A 94 -8.80 -0.65 -33.58
N ASP A 95 -8.80 -1.96 -33.81
CA ASP A 95 -9.93 -2.87 -33.64
C ASP A 95 -10.10 -3.46 -32.23
N LEU A 96 -9.15 -3.26 -31.31
CA LEU A 96 -9.20 -3.88 -29.97
C LEU A 96 -10.10 -3.09 -29.00
N THR A 97 -10.46 -1.85 -29.31
CA THR A 97 -11.08 -0.95 -28.34
C THR A 97 -12.29 -0.19 -28.88
N LEU A 98 -13.15 0.24 -27.95
CA LEU A 98 -14.45 0.86 -28.25
C LEU A 98 -14.36 2.37 -28.63
N GLY A 99 -13.17 2.99 -28.59
CA GLY A 99 -13.00 4.44 -28.69
C GLY A 99 -11.88 4.89 -29.63
N LYS A 100 -12.01 6.09 -30.19
CA LYS A 100 -11.06 6.69 -31.15
C LYS A 100 -9.71 7.05 -30.52
N HIS A 101 -9.68 7.32 -29.21
CA HIS A 101 -8.47 7.65 -28.48
C HIS A 101 -8.21 6.59 -27.42
N ASN A 102 -6.99 6.05 -27.41
CA ASN A 102 -6.57 5.02 -26.47
C ASN A 102 -5.33 5.47 -25.68
N CYS A 103 -5.38 5.21 -24.38
CA CYS A 103 -4.26 5.41 -23.48
C CYS A 103 -3.98 4.09 -22.78
N ALA A 104 -2.77 3.56 -22.97
CA ALA A 104 -2.32 2.37 -22.28
C ALA A 104 -1.53 2.74 -21.04
N VAL A 105 -1.78 2.01 -19.96
CA VAL A 105 -1.13 2.17 -18.67
C VAL A 105 -0.61 0.82 -18.20
N MET A 106 0.70 0.70 -18.03
CA MET A 106 1.32 -0.50 -17.48
C MET A 106 1.55 -0.34 -15.97
N VAL A 107 1.19 -1.38 -15.21
CA VAL A 107 1.42 -1.52 -13.78
C VAL A 107 2.26 -2.77 -13.52
N LYS A 108 3.45 -2.57 -12.95
CA LYS A 108 4.42 -3.65 -12.74
C LYS A 108 3.96 -4.69 -11.72
N GLY A 109 4.03 -5.98 -12.09
CA GLY A 109 3.87 -7.12 -11.18
C GLY A 109 2.49 -7.28 -10.51
N MET A 110 1.44 -6.60 -10.97
CA MET A 110 0.12 -6.59 -10.33
C MET A 110 -0.88 -7.60 -10.93
N GLY A 111 -0.45 -8.50 -11.81
CA GLY A 111 -1.31 -9.46 -12.51
C GLY A 111 -2.14 -10.34 -11.58
N PHE A 112 -1.57 -10.73 -10.45
CA PHE A 112 -2.24 -11.56 -9.44
C PHE A 112 -3.45 -10.89 -8.76
N LYS A 113 -3.60 -9.56 -8.87
CA LYS A 113 -4.75 -8.82 -8.32
C LYS A 113 -5.91 -8.69 -9.30
N VAL A 114 -5.66 -8.94 -10.59
CA VAL A 114 -6.68 -8.81 -11.62
C VAL A 114 -7.47 -10.10 -11.70
N LYS A 115 -8.80 -10.01 -11.59
CA LYS A 115 -9.72 -11.15 -11.75
C LYS A 115 -10.16 -11.30 -13.20
N MET A 116 -11.21 -10.57 -13.58
CA MET A 116 -11.78 -10.58 -14.94
C MET A 116 -11.57 -9.24 -15.67
N GLY A 117 -10.87 -8.27 -15.05
CA GLY A 117 -10.68 -6.93 -15.62
C GLY A 117 -11.92 -6.02 -15.54
N CYS A 118 -13.06 -6.53 -15.07
CA CYS A 118 -14.29 -5.75 -14.92
C CYS A 118 -14.12 -4.61 -13.91
N GLU A 119 -13.40 -4.85 -12.82
CA GLU A 119 -13.14 -3.81 -11.80
C GLU A 119 -12.37 -2.63 -12.39
N GLN A 120 -11.37 -2.90 -13.24
CA GLN A 120 -10.59 -1.86 -13.93
C GLN A 120 -11.46 -1.09 -14.93
N ARG A 121 -12.30 -1.79 -15.69
CA ARG A 121 -13.26 -1.17 -16.62
C ARG A 121 -14.22 -0.24 -15.88
N ASP A 122 -14.80 -0.70 -14.79
CA ASP A 122 -15.79 0.07 -14.04
C ASP A 122 -15.16 1.32 -13.40
N GLU A 123 -13.91 1.23 -12.91
CA GLU A 123 -13.15 2.41 -12.45
C GLU A 123 -12.84 3.40 -13.58
N ALA A 124 -12.44 2.91 -14.76
CA ALA A 124 -12.16 3.77 -15.90
C ALA A 124 -13.41 4.50 -16.39
N VAL A 125 -14.55 3.80 -16.46
CA VAL A 125 -15.85 4.38 -16.85
C VAL A 125 -16.29 5.42 -15.82
N ARG A 126 -16.20 5.12 -14.51
CA ARG A 126 -16.48 6.11 -13.44
C ARG A 126 -15.62 7.36 -13.56
N ALA A 127 -14.39 7.24 -14.07
CA ALA A 127 -13.47 8.35 -14.25
C ALA A 127 -13.70 9.15 -15.55
N GLY A 128 -14.60 8.70 -16.43
CA GLY A 128 -15.03 9.40 -17.64
C GLY A 128 -14.59 8.75 -18.97
N ALA A 129 -14.00 7.56 -18.95
CA ALA A 129 -13.73 6.82 -20.19
C ALA A 129 -15.01 6.13 -20.72
N VAL A 130 -15.02 5.79 -22.01
CA VAL A 130 -16.07 4.98 -22.63
C VAL A 130 -15.96 3.52 -22.18
N GLY A 131 -14.72 3.05 -21.97
CA GLY A 131 -14.42 1.72 -21.45
C GLY A 131 -12.95 1.57 -21.12
N ALA A 132 -12.59 0.39 -20.63
CA ALA A 132 -11.21 -0.04 -20.58
C ALA A 132 -11.05 -1.54 -20.81
N THR A 133 -9.94 -1.90 -21.43
CA THR A 133 -9.48 -3.27 -21.67
C THR A 133 -8.30 -3.56 -20.74
N THR A 134 -8.34 -4.67 -20.02
CA THR A 134 -7.25 -5.09 -19.12
C THR A 134 -6.59 -6.34 -19.67
N LEU A 135 -5.25 -6.34 -19.71
CA LEU A 135 -4.42 -7.45 -20.16
C LEU A 135 -3.40 -7.79 -19.07
N ILE A 136 -3.07 -9.08 -18.94
CA ILE A 136 -2.03 -9.59 -18.03
C ILE A 136 -0.90 -10.17 -18.87
N VAL A 137 0.34 -9.89 -18.49
CA VAL A 137 1.51 -10.50 -19.11
C VAL A 137 1.81 -11.85 -18.45
N LYS A 138 1.74 -12.94 -19.20
CA LYS A 138 2.04 -14.31 -18.76
C LYS A 138 2.88 -15.02 -19.81
N SER A 139 3.98 -15.65 -19.39
CA SER A 139 4.89 -16.37 -20.29
C SER A 139 5.30 -15.54 -21.51
N GLY A 140 5.53 -14.24 -21.29
CA GLY A 140 5.90 -13.25 -22.30
C GLY A 140 4.76 -12.84 -23.24
N LYS A 141 3.52 -13.33 -23.08
CA LYS A 141 2.33 -12.99 -23.90
C LYS A 141 1.37 -12.08 -23.12
N MET A 142 0.62 -11.24 -23.83
CA MET A 142 -0.45 -10.42 -23.24
C MET A 142 -1.79 -11.13 -23.43
N VAL A 143 -2.47 -11.45 -22.35
CA VAL A 143 -3.72 -12.23 -22.37
C VAL A 143 -4.84 -11.54 -21.60
N PHE A 144 -6.09 -11.87 -21.91
CA PHE A 144 -7.22 -11.43 -21.12
C PHE A 144 -7.26 -12.14 -19.76
N PRO A 145 -7.67 -11.44 -18.69
CA PRO A 145 -7.92 -12.09 -17.41
C PRO A 145 -9.05 -13.12 -17.54
N GLY A 146 -8.73 -14.40 -17.31
CA GLY A 146 -9.67 -15.51 -17.41
C GLY A 146 -9.71 -16.22 -18.77
N ASP A 147 -9.00 -15.71 -19.77
CA ASP A 147 -8.89 -16.33 -21.11
C ASP A 147 -7.47 -16.14 -21.65
N GLU A 148 -6.69 -17.22 -21.65
CA GLU A 148 -5.26 -17.19 -22.02
C GLU A 148 -5.01 -17.23 -23.53
N ASP A 149 -6.03 -17.55 -24.33
CA ASP A 149 -5.91 -17.72 -25.79
C ASP A 149 -6.18 -16.41 -26.56
N PHE A 150 -6.70 -15.39 -25.88
CA PHE A 150 -7.01 -14.07 -26.46
C PHE A 150 -6.29 -12.94 -25.71
N PRO A 151 -5.99 -11.80 -26.37
CA PRO A 151 -6.17 -11.50 -27.80
C PRO A 151 -5.03 -12.04 -28.68
N ASP A 152 -5.23 -12.00 -30.01
CA ASP A 152 -4.13 -12.17 -30.97
C ASP A 152 -2.99 -11.19 -30.64
N GLN A 153 -1.78 -11.73 -30.53
CA GLN A 153 -0.60 -10.96 -30.18
C GLN A 153 -0.26 -9.88 -31.23
N ALA A 154 -0.72 -10.03 -32.48
CA ALA A 154 -0.59 -9.01 -33.51
C ALA A 154 -1.34 -7.72 -33.15
N HIS A 155 -2.55 -7.82 -32.59
CA HIS A 155 -3.36 -6.66 -32.21
C HIS A 155 -2.77 -5.88 -31.03
N VAL A 156 -2.02 -6.55 -30.16
CA VAL A 156 -1.38 -5.96 -28.98
C VAL A 156 0.10 -5.67 -29.18
N ALA A 157 0.66 -5.97 -30.36
CA ALA A 157 2.06 -5.72 -30.69
C ALA A 157 2.52 -4.27 -30.44
N PRO A 158 1.71 -3.22 -30.71
CA PRO A 158 2.11 -1.84 -30.42
C PRO A 158 2.46 -1.58 -28.95
N LEU A 159 1.90 -2.36 -28.00
CA LEU A 159 2.19 -2.21 -26.57
C LEU A 159 3.64 -2.57 -26.22
N ARG A 160 4.27 -3.47 -26.98
CA ARG A 160 5.69 -3.84 -26.80
C ARG A 160 6.65 -2.73 -27.22
N ASN A 161 6.21 -1.83 -28.10
CA ASN A 161 7.02 -0.72 -28.58
C ASN A 161 7.09 0.41 -27.53
N VAL A 162 6.08 0.51 -26.67
CA VAL A 162 5.97 1.57 -25.66
C VAL A 162 6.33 1.10 -24.25
N PHE A 163 6.23 -0.21 -23.98
CA PHE A 163 6.50 -0.77 -22.66
C PHE A 163 7.51 -1.91 -22.69
N LYS A 164 8.42 -1.89 -21.71
CA LYS A 164 9.24 -3.05 -21.37
C LYS A 164 8.43 -3.99 -20.47
N ILE A 165 7.72 -4.92 -21.09
CA ILE A 165 6.83 -5.85 -20.40
C ILE A 165 7.61 -7.01 -19.75
N GLU A 166 7.14 -7.42 -18.57
CA GLU A 166 7.64 -8.57 -17.80
C GLU A 166 6.46 -9.41 -17.30
N ASP A 167 6.70 -10.69 -17.03
CA ASP A 167 5.66 -11.58 -16.53
C ASP A 167 5.08 -11.09 -15.19
N GLY A 168 3.75 -11.11 -15.09
CA GLY A 168 3.01 -10.57 -13.98
C GLY A 168 2.65 -9.09 -14.11
N ASP A 169 3.09 -8.39 -15.16
CA ASP A 169 2.67 -7.03 -15.45
C ASP A 169 1.20 -6.97 -15.89
N VAL A 170 0.57 -5.82 -15.66
CA VAL A 170 -0.80 -5.53 -16.09
C VAL A 170 -0.78 -4.33 -17.02
N ILE A 171 -1.50 -4.42 -18.13
CA ILE A 171 -1.71 -3.30 -19.05
C ILE A 171 -3.21 -2.98 -19.08
N ILE A 172 -3.55 -1.74 -18.72
CA ILE A 172 -4.92 -1.23 -18.76
C ILE A 172 -4.99 -0.20 -19.88
N ILE A 173 -5.87 -0.43 -20.85
CA ILE A 173 -6.09 0.44 -21.99
C ILE A 173 -7.42 1.14 -21.78
N GLY A 174 -7.39 2.43 -21.46
CA GLY A 174 -8.58 3.26 -21.43
C GLY A 174 -8.91 3.78 -22.82
N SER A 175 -10.20 3.80 -23.15
CA SER A 175 -10.69 4.24 -24.46
C SER A 175 -11.78 5.29 -24.29
N ALA A 176 -11.69 6.39 -25.04
CA ALA A 176 -12.66 7.48 -24.95
C ALA A 176 -12.74 8.32 -26.25
N PHE A 177 -13.57 9.36 -26.21
CA PHE A 177 -13.72 10.35 -27.28
C PHE A 177 -12.67 11.46 -27.24
N SER A 178 -11.85 11.54 -26.18
CA SER A 178 -10.66 12.40 -26.10
C SER A 178 -9.52 11.66 -25.41
N TYR A 179 -8.29 12.08 -25.67
CA TYR A 179 -7.13 11.47 -25.03
C TYR A 179 -7.12 11.70 -23.51
N GLU A 180 -7.55 12.88 -23.06
CA GLU A 180 -7.62 13.23 -21.63
C GLU A 180 -8.56 12.32 -20.86
N ALA A 181 -9.72 12.00 -21.45
CA ALA A 181 -10.68 11.08 -20.86
C ALA A 181 -10.15 9.64 -20.86
N ALA A 182 -9.49 9.22 -21.94
CA ALA A 182 -8.86 7.90 -22.03
C ALA A 182 -7.74 7.72 -20.99
N GLU A 183 -6.85 8.72 -20.87
CA GLU A 183 -5.76 8.74 -19.90
C GLU A 183 -6.30 8.75 -18.47
N LYS A 184 -7.27 9.63 -18.18
CA LYS A 184 -7.89 9.70 -16.85
C LYS A 184 -8.54 8.38 -16.46
N GLY A 185 -9.22 7.71 -17.39
CA GLY A 185 -9.80 6.39 -17.17
C GLY A 185 -8.75 5.34 -16.87
N ALA A 186 -7.78 5.17 -17.77
CA ALA A 186 -6.75 4.15 -17.66
C ALA A 186 -5.89 4.30 -16.39
N VAL A 187 -5.47 5.54 -16.11
CA VAL A 187 -4.64 5.85 -14.93
C VAL A 187 -5.45 5.67 -13.64
N THR A 188 -6.73 6.07 -13.61
CA THR A 188 -7.56 5.85 -12.41
C THR A 188 -7.75 4.37 -12.13
N ALA A 189 -8.00 3.55 -13.15
CA ALA A 189 -8.08 2.10 -13.01
C ALA A 189 -6.76 1.48 -12.53
N ALA A 190 -5.62 1.94 -13.06
CA ALA A 190 -4.29 1.51 -12.63
C ALA A 190 -4.01 1.88 -11.16
N LEU A 191 -4.33 3.12 -10.79
CA LEU A 191 -4.21 3.59 -9.41
C LEU A 191 -5.12 2.79 -8.47
N ALA A 192 -6.35 2.48 -8.87
CA ALA A 192 -7.27 1.65 -8.07
C ALA A 192 -6.76 0.21 -7.89
N LEU A 193 -6.18 -0.41 -8.93
CA LEU A 193 -5.53 -1.72 -8.86
C LEU A 193 -4.36 -1.71 -7.85
N SER A 194 -3.58 -0.63 -7.83
CA SER A 194 -2.50 -0.44 -6.86
C SER A 194 -3.02 -0.12 -5.44
N ASN A 195 -4.21 0.47 -5.32
CA ASN A 195 -4.83 0.95 -4.09
C ASN A 195 -5.74 -0.08 -3.40
N GLN A 196 -5.98 -1.25 -4.00
CA GLN A 196 -6.58 -2.39 -3.31
C GLN A 196 -5.64 -2.85 -2.20
N SER A 197 -5.87 -2.24 -1.04
CA SER A 197 -5.37 -2.48 0.31
C SER A 197 -3.94 -3.01 0.35
N ARG A 198 -3.00 -2.11 0.70
CA ARG A 198 -1.88 -2.53 1.53
C ARG A 198 -2.48 -3.16 2.79
N ARG A 199 -2.61 -4.49 2.81
CA ARG A 199 -2.36 -5.22 4.04
C ARG A 199 -0.87 -4.98 4.31
N CYS A 200 -0.59 -3.93 5.09
CA CYS A 200 0.73 -3.53 5.59
C CYS A 200 1.55 -4.70 6.17
N TRP A 201 0.90 -5.83 6.43
CA TRP A 201 1.49 -7.12 6.77
C TRP A 201 2.42 -7.74 5.71
N THR A 202 2.37 -7.33 4.43
CA THR A 202 3.08 -8.08 3.37
C THR A 202 4.28 -7.41 2.72
N GLU A 203 4.30 -6.10 2.43
CA GLU A 203 5.46 -5.48 1.76
C GLU A 203 5.62 -4.00 2.11
N GLY A 204 6.82 -3.58 2.53
CA GLY A 204 7.15 -2.15 2.59
C GLY A 204 8.29 -1.71 3.49
N THR A 205 8.57 -2.40 4.59
CA THR A 205 9.74 -2.17 5.45
C THR A 205 10.09 -3.48 6.16
N THR A 206 11.36 -3.86 6.16
CA THR A 206 11.89 -4.97 6.97
C THR A 206 12.14 -4.50 8.41
N LEU A 207 11.21 -3.74 9.00
CA LEU A 207 11.31 -3.39 10.42
C LEU A 207 11.23 -4.65 11.28
N LEU A 208 10.46 -5.64 10.82
CA LEU A 208 10.30 -6.95 11.45
C LEU A 208 10.44 -8.06 10.42
N SER A 209 11.21 -9.08 10.79
CA SER A 209 11.41 -10.34 10.08
C SER A 209 11.42 -11.50 11.10
N GLN A 210 11.46 -12.73 10.59
CA GLN A 210 11.64 -13.91 11.43
C GLN A 210 12.99 -13.93 12.16
N ASP A 211 13.96 -13.16 11.67
CA ASP A 211 15.34 -13.07 12.13
C ASP A 211 15.63 -11.74 12.86
N THR A 212 14.60 -10.96 13.22
CA THR A 212 14.83 -9.70 13.96
C THR A 212 15.29 -10.00 15.39
N GLU A 213 16.42 -9.41 15.78
CA GLU A 213 17.02 -9.60 17.10
C GLU A 213 16.30 -8.79 18.19
N ALA A 214 16.44 -9.20 19.45
CA ALA A 214 15.79 -8.56 20.59
C ALA A 214 16.06 -7.05 20.68
N ASP A 215 17.27 -6.61 20.32
CA ASP A 215 17.65 -5.20 20.39
C ASP A 215 16.82 -4.31 19.47
N ASP A 216 16.49 -4.80 18.28
CA ASP A 216 15.62 -4.10 17.32
C ASP A 216 14.13 -4.12 17.76
N LEU A 217 13.74 -5.05 18.63
CA LEU A 217 12.38 -5.17 19.17
C LEU A 217 12.12 -4.20 20.34
N LYS A 218 13.16 -3.69 21.01
CA LYS A 218 13.06 -2.86 22.23
C LYS A 218 12.16 -1.65 22.07
N CYS A 219 12.45 -0.82 21.07
CA CYS A 219 11.72 0.43 20.83
C CYS A 219 10.24 0.18 20.54
N LEU A 220 9.94 -0.89 19.78
CA LEU A 220 8.57 -1.24 19.44
C LEU A 220 7.83 -1.82 20.64
N CYS A 221 8.47 -2.68 21.42
CA CYS A 221 7.88 -3.25 22.64
C CYS A 221 7.57 -2.17 23.69
N LEU A 222 8.48 -1.20 23.88
CA LEU A 222 8.25 -0.04 24.76
C LEU A 222 7.11 0.85 24.29
N ALA A 223 7.01 1.11 22.99
CA ALA A 223 5.91 1.91 22.45
C ALA A 223 4.55 1.23 22.67
N ILE A 224 4.46 -0.09 22.47
CA ILE A 224 3.23 -0.85 22.72
C ILE A 224 2.91 -0.88 24.22
N HIS A 225 3.93 -1.03 25.07
CA HIS A 225 3.78 -0.95 26.52
C HIS A 225 3.14 0.37 26.96
N GLU A 226 3.63 1.52 26.46
CA GLU A 226 3.04 2.82 26.77
C GLU A 226 1.61 2.96 26.23
N LEU A 227 1.32 2.44 25.02
CA LEU A 227 -0.04 2.43 24.46
C LEU A 227 -1.03 1.59 25.28
N LEU A 228 -0.53 0.53 25.93
CA LEU A 228 -1.33 -0.35 26.78
C LEU A 228 -1.36 0.11 28.24
N ASN A 229 -1.26 1.43 28.47
CA ASN A 229 -1.26 2.04 29.81
C ASN A 229 -0.23 1.38 30.75
N ARG A 230 0.98 1.11 30.23
CA ARG A 230 2.08 0.46 30.94
C ARG A 230 1.80 -0.96 31.44
N THR A 231 0.92 -1.68 30.75
CA THR A 231 0.76 -3.13 30.98
C THR A 231 2.01 -3.87 30.49
N PRO A 232 2.50 -4.92 31.18
CA PRO A 232 3.63 -5.71 30.69
C PRO A 232 3.44 -6.20 29.26
N VAL A 233 4.47 -6.01 28.43
CA VAL A 233 4.49 -6.45 27.02
C VAL A 233 5.71 -7.31 26.79
N THR A 234 5.52 -8.39 26.03
CA THR A 234 6.58 -9.26 25.55
C THR A 234 6.50 -9.36 24.05
N MET A 235 7.65 -9.50 23.38
CA MET A 235 7.69 -9.61 21.93
C MET A 235 8.88 -10.44 21.49
N ARG A 236 8.72 -11.34 20.52
CA ARG A 236 9.83 -12.10 19.93
C ARG A 236 9.65 -12.32 18.44
N SER A 237 10.75 -12.49 17.72
CA SER A 237 10.75 -13.05 16.36
C SER A 237 10.74 -14.58 16.41
N LYS A 238 10.54 -15.21 15.26
CA LYS A 238 10.47 -16.67 15.15
C LYS A 238 11.80 -17.35 15.51
N ASN A 239 12.92 -16.80 15.03
CA ASN A 239 14.24 -17.44 15.09
C ASN A 239 15.13 -16.90 16.22
N HIS A 240 14.77 -15.78 16.86
CA HIS A 240 15.51 -15.24 18.00
C HIS A 240 14.65 -15.18 19.27
N HIS A 241 15.34 -15.07 20.40
CA HIS A 241 14.70 -14.70 21.66
C HIS A 241 14.23 -13.25 21.62
N GLY A 242 13.27 -12.94 22.47
CA GLY A 242 12.55 -11.69 22.48
C GLY A 242 12.90 -10.77 23.62
N VAL A 243 12.07 -9.74 23.76
CA VAL A 243 12.12 -8.74 24.80
C VAL A 243 10.92 -8.84 25.74
N ARG A 244 11.11 -8.43 26.98
CA ARG A 244 10.07 -8.18 27.98
C ARG A 244 10.21 -6.75 28.48
N CYS A 245 9.12 -6.00 28.42
CA CYS A 245 9.03 -4.64 28.93
C CYS A 245 8.02 -4.57 30.08
N GLU A 246 8.44 -3.95 31.17
CA GLU A 246 7.68 -3.74 32.41
C GLU A 246 8.04 -2.34 32.94
N ASP A 247 7.07 -1.62 33.51
CA ASP A 247 7.27 -0.33 34.17
C ASP A 247 8.06 0.74 33.37
N GLY A 248 7.89 0.77 32.05
CA GLY A 248 8.55 1.72 31.15
C GLY A 248 9.97 1.35 30.73
N GLU A 249 10.46 0.17 31.16
CA GLU A 249 11.82 -0.30 30.88
C GLU A 249 11.84 -1.67 30.19
N VAL A 250 12.94 -1.97 29.49
CA VAL A 250 13.19 -3.31 28.95
C VAL A 250 13.91 -4.12 30.03
N VAL A 251 13.19 -5.06 30.64
CA VAL A 251 13.68 -5.84 31.78
C VAL A 251 14.34 -7.17 31.39
N ASP A 252 14.15 -7.62 30.14
CA ASP A 252 14.78 -8.83 29.59
C ASP A 252 14.90 -8.71 28.06
N THR A 253 16.04 -9.10 27.50
CA THR A 253 16.32 -9.15 26.05
C THR A 253 16.63 -10.56 25.55
N ASN A 254 16.47 -11.56 26.39
CA ASN A 254 16.69 -12.97 26.07
C ASN A 254 15.43 -13.80 26.39
N TYR A 255 14.25 -13.21 26.20
CA TYR A 255 12.98 -13.76 26.63
C TYR A 255 12.43 -14.81 25.65
N THR A 256 12.20 -16.04 26.10
CA THR A 256 11.63 -17.11 25.26
C THR A 256 10.10 -17.03 25.20
N GLY A 257 9.45 -17.02 26.36
CA GLY A 257 7.99 -16.94 26.49
C GLY A 257 7.26 -18.14 25.86
N PRO A 258 6.92 -19.19 26.62
CA PRO A 258 6.28 -20.40 26.07
C PRO A 258 4.98 -20.14 25.29
N LEU A 259 4.19 -19.14 25.70
CA LEU A 259 2.98 -18.76 24.98
C LEU A 259 3.27 -18.00 23.68
N LEU A 260 4.39 -17.28 23.58
CA LEU A 260 4.85 -16.66 22.34
C LEU A 260 5.25 -17.73 21.32
N GLU A 261 6.01 -18.74 21.76
CA GLU A 261 6.40 -19.88 20.94
C GLU A 261 5.18 -20.67 20.45
N GLU A 262 4.20 -20.89 21.33
CA GLU A 262 2.97 -21.57 20.96
C GLU A 262 2.19 -20.78 19.88
N ALA A 263 2.10 -19.45 20.02
CA ALA A 263 1.40 -18.60 19.06
C ALA A 263 2.10 -18.57 17.70
N LEU A 264 3.44 -18.52 17.70
CA LEU A 264 4.27 -18.64 16.50
C LEU A 264 4.07 -19.98 15.79
N LYS A 265 4.09 -21.09 16.55
CA LYS A 265 3.92 -22.43 15.99
C LYS A 265 2.54 -22.65 15.39
N ARG A 266 1.49 -22.13 16.04
CA ARG A 266 0.10 -22.28 15.58
C ARG A 266 -0.32 -21.25 14.54
N GLY A 267 0.34 -20.09 14.50
CA GLY A 267 -0.09 -18.96 13.68
C GLY A 267 -1.46 -18.41 14.05
N GLN A 268 -1.86 -18.55 15.32
CA GLN A 268 -3.17 -18.13 15.85
C GLN A 268 -3.02 -17.32 17.14
N ILE A 269 -4.02 -16.50 17.43
CA ILE A 269 -4.12 -15.76 18.69
C ILE A 269 -4.36 -16.76 19.84
N ILE A 270 -3.65 -16.57 20.95
CA ILE A 270 -3.74 -17.40 22.15
C ILE A 270 -4.24 -16.55 23.31
N HIS A 271 -5.28 -17.03 23.99
CA HIS A 271 -5.71 -16.51 25.29
C HIS A 271 -5.58 -17.62 26.32
N LYS A 272 -4.57 -17.56 27.19
CA LYS A 272 -4.29 -18.60 28.19
C LYS A 272 -3.71 -18.02 29.46
N THR A 273 -3.95 -18.70 30.58
CA THR A 273 -3.21 -18.44 31.81
C THR A 273 -1.81 -19.01 31.66
N ALA A 274 -0.77 -18.20 31.91
CA ALA A 274 0.60 -18.67 31.81
C ALA A 274 0.89 -19.72 32.89
N ALA A 275 1.36 -20.89 32.47
CA ALA A 275 1.68 -21.98 33.38
C ALA A 275 3.05 -21.81 34.05
N THR A 276 3.98 -21.10 33.40
CA THR A 276 5.39 -20.96 33.77
C THR A 276 5.92 -19.57 33.40
N GLY A 277 7.11 -19.23 33.91
CA GLY A 277 7.78 -17.95 33.64
C GLY A 277 7.28 -16.79 34.51
N PRO A 278 7.71 -15.55 34.21
CA PRO A 278 7.44 -14.37 35.05
C PRO A 278 5.95 -14.06 35.26
N PHE A 279 5.09 -14.42 34.31
CA PHE A 279 3.64 -14.18 34.37
C PHE A 279 2.85 -15.40 34.86
N ARG A 280 3.48 -16.37 35.52
CA ARG A 280 2.82 -17.61 35.98
C ARG A 280 1.55 -17.30 36.79
N GLY A 281 0.45 -17.95 36.43
CA GLY A 281 -0.86 -17.78 37.05
C GLY A 281 -1.67 -16.60 36.54
N GLN A 282 -1.10 -15.75 35.67
CA GLN A 282 -1.79 -14.59 35.11
C GLN A 282 -2.37 -14.89 33.72
N PRO A 283 -3.54 -14.32 33.37
CA PRO A 283 -4.11 -14.45 32.04
C PRO A 283 -3.30 -13.62 31.04
N VAL A 284 -2.82 -14.27 29.98
CA VAL A 284 -2.01 -13.65 28.93
C VAL A 284 -2.72 -13.81 27.59
N THR A 285 -2.70 -12.73 26.81
CA THR A 285 -3.08 -12.75 25.40
C THR A 285 -1.84 -12.62 24.55
N VAL A 286 -1.68 -13.52 23.58
CA VAL A 286 -0.59 -13.50 22.61
C VAL A 286 -1.14 -13.46 21.19
N VAL A 287 -0.63 -12.53 20.40
CA VAL A 287 -1.01 -12.32 19.00
C VAL A 287 0.20 -12.56 18.10
N PRO A 288 0.14 -13.50 17.15
CA PRO A 288 1.19 -13.69 16.16
C PRO A 288 1.09 -12.63 15.05
N ILE A 289 2.26 -12.20 14.58
CA ILE A 289 2.43 -11.33 13.42
C ILE A 289 2.58 -12.21 12.18
N MET A 290 1.59 -12.15 11.30
CA MET A 290 1.52 -13.01 10.11
C MET A 290 2.03 -12.30 8.85
N ARG A 291 2.93 -12.94 8.10
CA ARG A 291 3.39 -12.51 6.76
C ARG A 291 3.32 -13.69 5.81
N LYS A 292 2.66 -13.52 4.65
CA LYS A 292 2.51 -14.57 3.61
C LYS A 292 2.03 -15.94 4.17
N LYS A 293 1.08 -15.92 5.14
CA LYS A 293 0.53 -17.09 5.86
C LYS A 293 1.47 -17.76 6.87
N GLU A 294 2.62 -17.15 7.17
CA GLU A 294 3.58 -17.62 8.16
C GLU A 294 3.65 -16.65 9.35
N ALA A 295 3.77 -17.18 10.57
CA ALA A 295 4.00 -16.37 11.75
C ALA A 295 5.50 -16.03 11.86
N ILE A 296 5.84 -14.75 11.73
CA ILE A 296 7.23 -14.28 11.74
C ILE A 296 7.67 -13.71 13.10
N ALA A 297 6.73 -13.28 13.92
CA ALA A 297 6.95 -12.74 15.25
C ALA A 297 5.68 -12.91 16.10
N ALA A 298 5.75 -12.70 17.40
CA ALA A 298 4.59 -12.71 18.31
C ALA A 298 4.74 -11.63 19.38
N ILE A 299 3.60 -11.05 19.78
CA ILE A 299 3.49 -10.07 20.86
C ILE A 299 2.55 -10.62 21.92
N GLY A 300 2.93 -10.53 23.20
CA GLY A 300 2.13 -10.95 24.33
C GLY A 300 1.94 -9.84 25.35
N THR A 301 0.78 -9.78 25.99
CA THR A 301 0.50 -8.88 27.10
C THR A 301 -0.51 -9.51 28.08
N LEU A 302 -0.62 -8.96 29.28
CA LEU A 302 -1.61 -9.40 30.26
C LEU A 302 -3.03 -9.01 29.80
N ASP A 303 -3.97 -9.93 29.98
CA ASP A 303 -5.39 -9.66 29.68
C ASP A 303 -6.04 -8.95 30.87
N ILE A 304 -5.95 -7.61 30.87
CA ILE A 304 -6.44 -6.74 31.94
C ILE A 304 -7.94 -6.99 32.22
N SER A 305 -8.72 -7.34 31.19
CA SER A 305 -10.16 -7.64 31.31
C SER A 305 -10.42 -8.84 32.22
N LYS A 306 -9.51 -9.82 32.25
CA LYS A 306 -9.59 -11.01 33.09
C LYS A 306 -8.86 -10.87 34.42
N VAL A 307 -7.83 -10.01 34.49
CA VAL A 307 -7.12 -9.71 35.74
C VAL A 307 -8.07 -9.07 36.77
N ALA A 308 -8.86 -8.06 36.36
CA ALA A 308 -9.84 -7.43 37.25
C ALA A 308 -10.88 -8.45 37.77
N MET A 309 -11.33 -9.37 36.91
CA MET A 309 -12.25 -10.44 37.28
C MET A 309 -11.60 -11.44 38.26
N TYR A 310 -10.33 -11.80 38.05
CA TYR A 310 -9.59 -12.71 38.91
C TYR A 310 -9.35 -12.12 40.31
N GLU A 311 -8.99 -10.84 40.42
CA GLU A 311 -8.85 -10.13 41.70
C GLU A 311 -10.19 -10.02 42.46
N LEU A 312 -11.29 -9.79 41.75
CA LEU A 312 -12.63 -9.81 42.34
C LEU A 312 -13.03 -11.20 42.85
N MET A 313 -12.60 -12.26 42.15
CA MET A 313 -12.87 -13.64 42.53
C MET A 313 -11.95 -14.15 43.66
N SER A 314 -10.71 -13.65 43.77
CA SER A 314 -9.80 -14.01 44.87
C SER A 314 -10.19 -13.36 46.19
N LYS A 315 -10.66 -12.10 46.18
CA LYS A 315 -11.17 -11.39 47.37
C LYS A 315 -12.43 -12.00 47.99
N LYS A 316 -13.18 -12.82 47.25
CA LYS A 316 -14.37 -13.54 47.77
C LYS A 316 -14.05 -14.86 48.48
N LYS A 317 -12.79 -15.31 48.48
CA LYS A 317 -12.34 -16.56 49.13
C LYS A 317 -11.50 -16.32 50.39
N GLY A 318 -11.43 -15.09 50.89
CA GLY A 318 -10.81 -14.73 52.17
C GLY A 318 -11.84 -14.42 53.23
#